data_AF-A0A354Z4F7-F1
#
_entry.id   AF-A0A354Z4F7-F1
#
_cell.length_a   1.000
_cell.length_b   1.000
_cell.length_c   1.000
_cell.angle_alpha   90.00
_cell.angle_beta   90.00
_cell.angle_gamma   90.00
#
_symmetry.space_group_name_H-M   'P 1'
#
loop_
_entity.id
_entity.type
_entity.pdbx_description
1 polymer ?
#
loop_
_entity_poly.entity_id
_entity_poly.type
_entity_poly.pdbx_seq_one_letter_code
_entity_poly.pdbx_strand_id
1 'polypeptide(L)'
;RFQKVLVGEPSVEDTIAILRGLKERYAVHHGVEITDPAIVAAATLSHRYIADRQLPDKAIDLMDEAASRIRMEIDSKPEEMDRMERRLI
;
A
#
# COMPACT_ATOMS: atom_id res chain seq x y z
N ARG A 1 14.56 -20.15 31.88
CA ARG A 1 15.12 -20.62 30.58
C ARG A 1 14.19 -20.11 29.48
N PHE A 2 14.72 -19.56 28.38
CA PHE A 2 13.89 -19.14 27.24
C PHE A 2 13.54 -20.32 26.34
N GLN A 3 12.30 -20.34 25.84
CA GLN A 3 11.86 -21.24 24.78
C GLN A 3 11.92 -20.50 23.45
N LYS A 4 12.52 -21.11 22.42
CA LYS A 4 12.54 -20.52 21.08
C LYS A 4 11.15 -20.63 20.45
N VAL A 5 10.61 -19.49 20.03
CA VAL A 5 9.42 -19.42 19.17
C VAL A 5 9.88 -19.06 17.76
N LEU A 6 9.55 -19.90 16.79
CA LEU A 6 9.86 -19.65 15.38
C LEU A 6 8.71 -18.89 14.76
N VAL A 7 9.03 -17.80 14.05
CA VAL A 7 8.06 -17.02 13.27
C VAL A 7 8.59 -16.99 11.84
N GLY A 8 7.83 -17.57 10.92
CA GLY A 8 8.15 -17.60 9.49
C GLY A 8 7.48 -16.45 8.74
N GLU A 9 7.91 -16.24 7.50
CA GLU A 9 7.23 -15.35 6.56
C GLU A 9 5.82 -15.89 6.27
N PRO A 10 4.76 -15.05 6.31
CA PRO A 10 3.41 -15.47 5.95
C PRO A 10 3.30 -15.79 4.46
N SER A 11 2.32 -16.61 4.10
CA SER A 11 1.97 -16.82 2.70
C SER A 11 1.37 -15.54 2.08
N VAL A 12 1.22 -15.53 0.76
CA VAL A 12 0.50 -14.44 0.06
C VAL A 12 -0.93 -14.33 0.56
N GLU A 13 -1.62 -15.46 0.79
CA GLU A 13 -3.00 -15.50 1.29
C GLU A 13 -3.09 -14.96 2.72
N ASP A 14 -2.16 -15.36 3.60
CA ASP A 14 -2.09 -14.84 4.97
C ASP A 14 -1.81 -13.32 4.97
N THR A 15 -0.94 -12.86 4.06
CA THR A 15 -0.65 -11.44 3.90
C THR A 15 -1.90 -10.67 3.46
N ILE A 16 -2.68 -11.19 2.52
CA ILE A 16 -3.95 -10.57 2.12
C ILE A 16 -4.89 -10.44 3.33
N ALA A 17 -4.99 -11.48 4.18
CA ALA A 17 -5.80 -11.41 5.40
C ALA A 17 -5.29 -10.36 6.39
N ILE A 18 -3.97 -10.27 6.59
CA ILE A 18 -3.32 -9.25 7.42
C ILE A 18 -3.63 -7.85 6.89
N LEU A 19 -3.44 -7.61 5.60
CA LEU A 19 -3.71 -6.32 4.95
C LEU A 19 -5.18 -5.92 5.05
N ARG A 20 -6.13 -6.86 4.89
CA ARG A 20 -7.56 -6.62 5.12
C ARG A 20 -7.85 -6.17 6.55
N GLY A 21 -7.17 -6.75 7.54
CA GLY A 21 -7.28 -6.32 8.94
C GLY A 21 -6.69 -4.93 9.22
N LEU A 22 -5.71 -4.50 8.42
CA LEU A 22 -5.08 -3.18 8.52
C LEU A 22 -5.77 -2.10 7.68
N LYS A 23 -6.50 -2.49 6.62
CA LYS A 23 -7.12 -1.63 5.61
C LYS A 23 -7.76 -0.38 6.21
N GLU A 24 -8.66 -0.55 7.17
CA GLU A 24 -9.45 0.56 7.74
C GLU A 24 -8.55 1.62 8.38
N ARG A 25 -7.50 1.20 9.08
CA ARG A 25 -6.58 2.11 9.76
C ARG A 25 -5.80 2.96 8.76
N TYR A 26 -5.32 2.35 7.66
CA TYR A 26 -4.58 3.05 6.62
C TYR A 26 -5.49 3.95 5.78
N ALA A 27 -6.70 3.48 5.46
CA ALA A 27 -7.72 4.26 4.76
C ALA A 27 -8.07 5.54 5.53
N VAL A 28 -8.31 5.44 6.84
CA VAL A 28 -8.57 6.60 7.70
C VAL A 28 -7.35 7.52 7.80
N HIS A 29 -6.15 6.95 7.97
CA HIS A 29 -4.91 7.74 8.10
C HIS A 29 -4.64 8.61 6.87
N HIS A 30 -4.76 8.04 5.67
CA HIS A 30 -4.55 8.74 4.40
C HIS A 30 -5.78 9.48 3.90
N GLY A 31 -6.96 9.21 4.48
CA GLY A 31 -8.24 9.73 4.03
C GLY A 31 -8.57 9.32 2.59
N VAL A 32 -8.30 8.06 2.24
CA VAL A 32 -8.57 7.46 0.92
C VAL A 32 -9.31 6.13 1.09
N GLU A 33 -9.96 5.65 0.03
CA GLU A 33 -10.52 4.31 0.01
C GLU A 33 -9.50 3.29 -0.53
N ILE A 34 -9.32 2.19 0.18
CA ILE A 34 -8.46 1.07 -0.26
C ILE A 34 -9.36 -0.09 -0.71
N THR A 35 -9.33 -0.43 -1.99
CA THR A 35 -10.16 -1.50 -2.56
C THR A 35 -9.57 -2.89 -2.29
N ASP A 36 -10.41 -3.93 -2.25
CA ASP A 36 -9.92 -5.31 -2.07
C ASP A 36 -8.96 -5.76 -3.20
N PRO A 37 -9.22 -5.43 -4.50
CA PRO A 37 -8.26 -5.71 -5.56
C PRO A 37 -6.90 -5.05 -5.34
N ALA A 38 -6.84 -3.84 -4.76
CA ALA A 38 -5.57 -3.17 -4.45
C ALA A 38 -4.78 -3.93 -3.39
N ILE A 39 -5.46 -4.48 -2.37
CA ILE A 39 -4.84 -5.33 -1.34
C ILE A 39 -4.25 -6.60 -1.96
N VAL A 40 -5.03 -7.29 -2.80
CA VAL A 40 -4.57 -8.50 -3.49
C VAL A 40 -3.37 -8.19 -4.39
N ALA A 41 -3.39 -7.07 -5.10
CA ALA A 41 -2.29 -6.63 -5.94
C ALA A 41 -1.03 -6.32 -5.12
N ALA A 42 -1.15 -5.60 -3.99
CA ALA A 42 -0.01 -5.27 -3.12
C ALA A 42 0.70 -6.54 -2.61
N ALA A 43 -0.05 -7.54 -2.13
CA ALA A 43 0.52 -8.81 -1.69
C ALA A 43 1.16 -9.60 -2.85
N THR A 44 0.45 -9.73 -3.98
CA THR A 44 0.90 -10.55 -5.11
C THR A 44 2.12 -9.96 -5.82
N LEU A 45 2.11 -8.65 -6.07
CA LEU A 45 3.17 -7.98 -6.82
C LEU A 45 4.42 -7.78 -5.95
N SER A 46 4.27 -7.44 -4.67
CA SER A 46 5.43 -7.37 -3.76
C SER A 46 6.09 -8.73 -3.60
N HIS A 47 5.30 -9.81 -3.48
CA HIS A 47 5.85 -11.16 -3.41
C HIS A 47 6.64 -11.52 -4.68
N ARG A 48 6.11 -11.17 -5.86
CA ARG A 48 6.70 -11.53 -7.15
C ARG A 48 7.93 -10.71 -7.53
N TYR A 49 7.95 -9.41 -7.22
CA TYR A 49 8.94 -8.49 -7.79
C TYR A 49 9.89 -7.84 -6.78
N ILE A 50 9.57 -7.90 -5.48
CA ILE A 50 10.44 -7.37 -4.40
C ILE A 50 11.05 -8.57 -3.68
N ALA A 51 12.20 -9.05 -4.16
CA ALA A 51 12.83 -10.29 -3.70
C ALA A 51 13.76 -10.10 -2.49
N ASP A 52 14.18 -8.87 -2.20
CA ASP A 52 15.10 -8.49 -1.13
C ASP A 52 14.41 -8.20 0.22
N ARG A 53 13.07 -8.27 0.26
CA ARG A 53 12.23 -8.05 1.44
C ARG A 53 11.22 -9.17 1.63
N GLN A 54 10.77 -9.37 2.87
CA GLN A 54 9.79 -10.40 3.24
C GLN A 54 8.38 -9.81 3.41
N LEU A 55 7.37 -10.64 3.16
CA LEU A 55 6.00 -10.40 3.60
C LEU A 55 5.91 -10.43 5.14
N PRO A 56 4.91 -9.78 5.75
CA PRO A 56 3.89 -8.93 5.12
C PRO A 56 4.37 -7.48 4.91
N ASP A 57 5.52 -7.13 5.47
CA ASP A 57 6.08 -5.77 5.56
C ASP A 57 6.15 -5.06 4.20
N LYS A 58 6.78 -5.67 3.20
CA LYS A 58 6.85 -5.10 1.85
C LYS A 58 5.47 -4.84 1.20
N ALA A 59 4.45 -5.61 1.55
CA ALA A 59 3.11 -5.43 1.00
C ALA A 59 2.35 -4.31 1.72
N ILE A 60 2.58 -4.14 3.02
CA ILE A 60 2.08 -3.00 3.81
C ILE A 60 2.66 -1.72 3.25
N ASP A 61 3.97 -1.68 3.02
CA ASP A 61 4.64 -0.50 2.46
C ASP A 61 4.07 -0.11 1.10
N LEU A 62 3.90 -1.06 0.17
CA LEU A 62 3.30 -0.74 -1.14
C LEU A 62 1.89 -0.17 -1.02
N MET A 63 1.08 -0.69 -0.09
CA MET A 63 -0.27 -0.18 0.16
C MET A 63 -0.23 1.24 0.73
N ASP A 64 0.70 1.50 1.66
CA ASP A 64 0.90 2.81 2.30
C ASP A 64 1.40 3.88 1.33
N GLU A 65 2.39 3.55 0.50
CA GLU A 65 2.91 4.43 -0.55
C GLU A 65 1.83 4.76 -1.58
N ALA A 66 1.04 3.76 -2.00
CA ALA A 66 -0.07 3.97 -2.92
C ALA A 66 -1.15 4.89 -2.32
N ALA A 67 -1.51 4.68 -1.05
CA ALA A 67 -2.48 5.52 -0.35
C ALA A 67 -1.97 6.97 -0.19
N SER A 68 -0.71 7.13 0.21
CA SER A 68 -0.03 8.44 0.30
C SER A 68 -0.04 9.18 -1.04
N ARG A 69 0.24 8.47 -2.13
CA ARG A 69 0.24 9.04 -3.48
C ARG A 69 -1.14 9.56 -3.88
N ILE A 70 -2.20 8.78 -3.66
CA ILE A 70 -3.56 9.20 -3.96
C ILE A 70 -3.95 10.42 -3.12
N ARG A 71 -3.57 10.46 -1.83
CA ARG A 71 -3.81 11.63 -0.99
C ARG A 71 -3.16 12.89 -1.54
N MET A 72 -1.89 12.81 -1.95
CA MET A 72 -1.20 13.93 -2.58
C MET A 72 -1.88 14.38 -3.87
N GLU A 73 -2.36 13.44 -4.70
CA GLU A 73 -3.09 13.76 -5.92
C GLU A 73 -4.41 14.48 -5.62
N ILE A 74 -5.16 14.06 -4.58
CA ILE A 74 -6.39 14.71 -4.12
C ILE A 74 -6.14 16.14 -3.62
N ASP A 75 -5.05 16.35 -2.87
CA ASP A 75 -4.69 17.68 -2.34
C ASP A 75 -4.08 18.61 -3.41
N SER A 76 -3.68 18.05 -4.56
CA SER A 76 -3.06 18.80 -5.66
C SER A 76 -4.08 19.44 -6.61
N LYS A 77 -3.66 20.53 -7.26
CA LYS A 77 -4.45 21.10 -8.36
C LYS A 77 -4.52 20.09 -9.50
N PRO A 78 -5.70 19.84 -10.10
CA PRO A 78 -5.82 18.89 -11.21
C PRO A 78 -4.80 19.18 -12.30
N GLU A 79 -4.07 18.16 -12.76
CA GLU A 79 -3.01 18.33 -13.77
C GLU A 79 -3.48 19.08 -15.01
N GLU A 80 -4.74 18.88 -15.43
CA GLU A 80 -5.31 19.59 -16.57
C GLU A 80 -5.31 21.11 -16.35
N MET A 81 -5.64 21.56 -15.15
CA MET A 81 -5.66 22.98 -14.78
C MET A 81 -4.24 23.55 -14.69
N ASP A 82 -3.30 22.80 -14.10
CA ASP A 82 -1.89 23.20 -14.03
C ASP A 82 -1.27 23.30 -15.45
N ARG A 83 -1.59 22.35 -16.34
CA ARG A 83 -1.15 22.40 -17.75
C ARG A 83 -1.73 23.58 -18.51
N MET A 84 -2.97 23.98 -18.24
CA MET A 84 -3.58 25.16 -18.86
C MET A 84 -2.88 26.46 -18.41
N GLU A 85 -2.57 26.60 -17.13
CA GLU A 85 -1.84 27.77 -16.62
C GLU A 85 -0.42 27.88 -17.17
N ARG A 86 0.32 26.75 -17.25
CA ARG A 86 1.67 26.75 -17.84
C ARG A 86 1.71 27.14 -19.31
N ARG A 87 0.59 27.03 -20.04
CA ARG A 87 0.48 27.46 -21.46
C ARG A 87 0.17 28.95 -21.63
N LEU A 88 -0.20 29.65 -20.54
CA LEU A 88 -0.51 31.08 -20.57
C LEU A 88 0.71 31.98 -20.28
N ILE A 89 1.85 31.39 -19.91
CA ILE A 89 3.16 32.04 -19.79
C ILE A 89 3.92 31.84 -21.10
#